data_AF-A0A7S2VYQ0-F1
#
_entry.id   AF-A0A7S2VYQ0-F1
#
_cell.length_a   1.000
_cell.length_b   1.000
_cell.length_c   1.000
_cell.angle_alpha   90.00
_cell.angle_beta   90.00
_cell.angle_gamma   90.00
#
_symmetry.space_group_name_H-M   'P 1'
#
loop_
_entity.id
_entity.type
_entity.pdbx_description
1 polymer ?
#
loop_
_entity_poly.entity_id
_entity_poly.type
_entity_poly.pdbx_seq_one_letter_code
_entity_poly.pdbx_strand_id
1 'polypeptide(L)'
;KIKGRTCTDGSTQSKYVPSEESSSPMLSLEALIDIIFINAFEEHDIAVFDVPGAYFHTEIPNDKFAILKIEGVFLNIICEVNPEYKSDIRFENGKKVLYVQIL
;
A
#
# COMPACT_ATOMS: atom_id res chain seq x y z
N LYS A 1 -16.56 12.26 12.61
CA LYS A 1 -16.13 11.70 11.30
C LYS A 1 -15.57 10.31 11.57
N ILE A 2 -16.25 9.23 11.15
CA ILE A 2 -15.74 7.87 11.31
C ILE A 2 -14.73 7.64 10.18
N LYS A 3 -13.48 7.34 10.51
CA LYS A 3 -12.43 7.01 9.54
C LYS A 3 -12.40 5.49 9.37
N GLY A 4 -13.06 4.99 8.33
CA GLY A 4 -12.96 3.59 7.94
C GLY A 4 -11.57 3.31 7.37
N ARG A 5 -10.94 2.20 7.78
CA ARG A 5 -9.74 1.64 7.15
C ARG A 5 -10.13 0.29 6.59
N THR A 6 -9.93 0.07 5.30
CA THR A 6 -10.10 -1.25 4.68
C THR A 6 -8.75 -1.95 4.73
N CYS A 7 -8.69 -3.14 5.33
CA CYS A 7 -7.51 -3.99 5.34
C CYS A 7 -7.75 -5.15 4.38
N THR A 8 -6.79 -5.41 3.49
CA THR A 8 -6.84 -6.55 2.59
C THR A 8 -6.45 -7.81 3.35
N ASP A 9 -7.20 -8.90 3.19
CA ASP A 9 -6.80 -10.21 3.70
C ASP A 9 -5.66 -10.78 2.85
N GLY A 10 -4.47 -10.85 3.42
CA GLY A 10 -3.26 -11.38 2.79
C GLY A 10 -3.03 -12.89 2.97
N SER A 11 -3.93 -13.60 3.67
CA SER A 11 -3.73 -15.01 4.06
C SER A 11 -3.63 -15.97 2.87
N THR A 12 -4.23 -15.62 1.74
CA THR A 12 -4.11 -16.42 0.50
C THR A 12 -2.79 -16.16 -0.20
N GLN A 13 -2.30 -14.91 -0.15
CA GLN A 13 -1.06 -14.45 -0.77
C GLN A 13 0.16 -14.94 0.00
N SER A 14 0.09 -15.03 1.33
CA SER A 14 1.19 -15.51 2.17
C SER A 14 1.63 -16.93 1.85
N LYS A 15 0.75 -17.76 1.26
CA LYS A 15 1.10 -19.10 0.76
C LYS A 15 2.07 -19.09 -0.42
N TYR A 16 2.14 -17.97 -1.14
CA TYR A 16 2.96 -17.80 -2.33
C TYR A 16 4.19 -16.89 -2.10
N VAL A 17 4.33 -16.31 -0.91
CA VAL A 17 5.44 -15.43 -0.55
C VAL A 17 6.29 -16.13 0.52
N PRO A 18 7.53 -16.52 0.21
CA PRO A 18 8.45 -17.11 1.19
C PRO A 18 8.66 -16.20 2.41
N SER A 19 8.91 -16.81 3.57
CA SER A 19 9.18 -16.03 4.77
C SER A 19 10.50 -15.25 4.66
N GLU A 20 11.51 -15.77 3.96
CA GLU A 20 12.76 -15.02 3.72
C GLU A 20 12.54 -13.78 2.85
N GLU A 21 11.58 -13.81 1.93
CA GLU A 21 11.28 -12.68 1.04
C GLU A 21 10.35 -11.63 1.69
N SER A 22 9.50 -12.05 2.63
CA SER A 22 8.57 -11.16 3.35
C SER A 22 9.15 -10.59 4.64
N SER A 23 10.22 -11.18 5.18
CA SER A 23 10.85 -10.70 6.40
C SER A 23 11.63 -9.42 6.12
N SER A 24 11.26 -8.35 6.80
CA SER A 24 12.08 -7.13 6.83
C SER A 24 13.13 -7.24 7.93
N PRO A 25 14.33 -6.65 7.75
CA PRO A 25 15.31 -6.54 8.82
C PRO A 25 14.81 -5.52 9.84
N MET A 26 13.93 -5.96 10.74
CA MET A 26 13.41 -5.16 11.85
C MET A 26 14.27 -5.39 13.09
N LEU A 27 14.67 -4.31 13.75
CA LEU A 27 15.34 -4.36 15.06
C LEU A 27 14.39 -5.00 16.09
N SER A 28 14.95 -5.60 17.15
CA SER A 28 14.12 -6.07 18.27
C SER A 28 13.41 -4.89 18.94
N LEU A 29 12.28 -5.16 19.59
CA LEU A 29 11.50 -4.13 20.29
C LEU A 29 12.35 -3.45 21.38
N GLU A 30 13.17 -4.21 22.09
CA GLU A 30 14.08 -3.73 23.13
C GLU A 30 15.08 -2.74 22.53
N ALA A 31 15.73 -3.11 21.43
CA ALA A 31 16.70 -2.23 20.74
C ALA A 31 16.03 -0.94 20.22
N LEU A 32 14.80 -1.03 19.72
CA LEU A 32 14.04 0.15 19.29
C LEU A 32 13.76 1.09 20.47
N ILE A 33 13.33 0.55 21.60
CA ILE A 33 13.04 1.32 22.82
C ILE A 33 14.31 1.99 23.36
N ASP A 34 15.43 1.26 23.38
CA ASP A 34 16.73 1.80 23.83
C ASP A 34 17.18 2.98 22.96
N ILE A 35 17.05 2.87 21.64
CA ILE A 35 17.35 3.98 20.71
C ILE A 35 16.46 5.19 21.01
N ILE A 36 15.15 4.98 21.25
CA ILE A 36 14.24 6.09 21.59
C ILE A 36 14.68 6.77 22.90
N PHE A 37 15.06 6.00 23.93
CA PHE A 37 15.53 6.56 25.21
C PHE A 37 16.82 7.34 25.06
N ILE A 38 17.80 6.81 24.33
CA ILE A 38 19.09 7.49 24.10
C ILE A 38 18.84 8.83 23.39
N ASN A 39 18.07 8.84 22.31
CA ASN A 39 17.79 10.07 21.58
C ASN A 39 17.01 11.10 22.43
N ALA A 40 16.12 10.64 23.30
CA ALA A 40 15.40 11.53 24.23
C ALA A 40 16.31 12.09 25.32
N PHE A 41 17.26 11.29 25.83
CA PHE A 41 18.21 11.70 26.86
C PHE A 41 19.29 12.65 26.33
N GLU A 42 19.79 12.40 25.12
CA GLU A 42 20.83 13.22 24.46
C GLU A 42 20.24 14.42 23.70
N GLU A 43 18.92 14.62 23.77
CA GLU A 43 18.18 15.72 23.10
C GLU A 43 18.45 15.79 21.59
N HIS A 44 18.51 14.64 20.92
CA HIS A 44 18.71 14.57 19.48
C HIS A 44 17.46 15.01 18.70
N ASP A 45 17.67 15.87 17.71
CA ASP A 45 16.64 16.23 16.74
C ASP A 45 16.41 15.07 15.76
N ILE A 46 15.27 14.38 15.91
CA ILE A 46 14.88 13.26 15.04
C ILE A 46 13.77 13.70 14.08
N ALA A 47 13.95 13.42 12.79
CA ALA A 47 12.90 13.50 11.79
C ALA A 47 12.37 12.11 11.44
N VAL A 48 11.04 11.94 11.47
CA VAL A 48 10.35 10.73 11.02
C VAL A 48 9.50 11.07 9.81
N PHE A 49 9.64 10.27 8.75
CA PHE A 49 8.87 10.43 7.53
C PHE A 49 8.20 9.11 7.16
N ASP A 50 6.89 9.13 6.97
CA ASP A 50 6.14 8.04 6.38
C ASP A 50 6.10 8.22 4.85
N VAL A 51 6.34 7.16 4.10
CA VAL A 51 6.28 7.18 2.62
C VAL A 51 4.88 6.70 2.22
N PRO A 52 3.94 7.61 1.88
CA PRO A 52 2.59 7.22 1.53
C PRO A 52 2.61 6.37 0.26
N GLY A 53 1.97 5.20 0.30
CA GLY A 53 1.88 4.35 -0.88
C GLY A 53 3.21 3.73 -1.30
N ALA A 54 4.17 3.52 -0.40
CA ALA A 54 5.45 2.88 -0.71
C ALA A 54 5.31 1.57 -1.52
N TYR A 55 4.24 0.81 -1.29
CA TYR A 55 3.92 -0.43 -1.99
C TYR A 55 3.49 -0.23 -3.46
N PHE A 56 3.13 0.99 -3.88
CA PHE A 56 2.91 1.32 -5.30
C PHE A 56 4.19 1.78 -6.01
N HIS A 57 5.23 2.16 -5.26
CA HIS A 57 6.51 2.62 -5.80
C HIS A 57 7.53 1.49 -5.98
N THR A 58 7.15 0.24 -5.71
CA THR A 58 8.01 -0.92 -5.91
C THR A 58 8.20 -1.21 -7.39
N GLU A 59 9.44 -1.42 -7.82
CA GLU A 59 9.74 -1.85 -9.18
C GLU A 59 9.02 -3.17 -9.49
N ILE A 60 8.24 -3.16 -10.57
CA ILE A 60 7.63 -4.37 -11.09
C ILE A 60 8.69 -5.05 -11.97
N PRO A 61 9.00 -6.34 -11.72
CA PRO A 61 9.94 -7.06 -12.58
C PRO A 61 9.51 -7.00 -14.05
N ASN A 62 10.46 -6.80 -14.98
CA ASN A 62 10.18 -6.61 -16.41
C ASN A 62 9.42 -7.78 -17.06
N ASP A 63 9.48 -8.97 -16.46
CA ASP A 63 8.77 -10.18 -16.89
C ASP A 63 7.33 -10.27 -16.33
N LYS A 64 6.93 -9.32 -15.48
CA LYS A 64 5.63 -9.29 -14.80
C LYS A 64 4.83 -8.06 -15.18
N PHE A 65 3.53 -8.24 -15.29
CA PHE A 65 2.57 -7.18 -15.59
C PHE A 65 1.54 -7.11 -14.47
N ALA A 66 1.45 -5.98 -13.77
CA ALA A 66 0.51 -5.79 -12.68
C ALA A 66 -0.62 -4.85 -13.09
N ILE A 67 -1.85 -5.33 -12.98
CA ILE A 67 -3.07 -4.55 -13.18
C ILE A 67 -3.77 -4.42 -11.83
N LEU A 68 -4.12 -3.18 -11.47
CA LEU A 68 -5.02 -2.92 -10.37
C LEU A 68 -6.47 -2.87 -10.88
N LYS A 69 -7.31 -3.74 -10.34
CA LYS A 69 -8.75 -3.73 -10.57
C LYS A 69 -9.43 -2.91 -9.47
N ILE A 70 -10.06 -1.81 -9.85
CA ILE A 70 -10.71 -0.89 -8.94
C ILE A 70 -12.23 -1.00 -9.11
N GLU A 71 -12.94 -1.23 -8.02
CA GLU A 71 -14.39 -1.42 -8.00
C GLU A 71 -15.05 -0.62 -6.88
N GLY A 72 -16.38 -0.51 -6.94
CA GLY A 72 -17.19 0.01 -5.84
C GLY A 72 -16.95 1.49 -5.54
N VAL A 73 -16.85 1.83 -4.24
CA VAL A 73 -16.75 3.22 -3.78
C VAL A 73 -15.46 3.89 -4.27
N PHE A 74 -14.36 3.14 -4.31
CA PHE A 74 -13.07 3.67 -4.76
C PHE A 74 -13.08 4.11 -6.22
N LEU A 75 -13.81 3.39 -7.09
CA LEU A 75 -13.97 3.79 -8.49
C LEU A 75 -14.61 5.17 -8.61
N ASN A 76 -15.66 5.44 -7.82
CA ASN A 76 -16.32 6.74 -7.83
C ASN A 76 -15.39 7.86 -7.35
N ILE A 77 -14.65 7.62 -6.26
CA ILE A 77 -13.67 8.58 -5.73
C ILE A 77 -12.60 8.89 -6.78
N ILE A 78 -12.05 7.87 -7.45
CA ILE A 78 -11.03 8.08 -8.49
C ILE A 78 -11.58 8.87 -9.66
N CYS A 79 -12.82 8.62 -10.08
CA CYS A 79 -13.47 9.38 -11.15
C CYS A 79 -13.83 10.81 -10.73
N GLU A 80 -14.00 11.09 -9.44
CA GLU A 80 -14.17 12.45 -8.91
C GLU A 80 -12.84 13.20 -8.89
N VAL A 81 -11.76 12.53 -8.49
CA VAL A 81 -10.41 13.12 -8.41
C VAL A 81 -9.81 13.35 -9.80
N ASN A 82 -9.89 12.36 -10.69
CA ASN A 82 -9.49 12.49 -12.09
C ASN A 82 -10.65 12.03 -13.01
N PRO A 83 -11.40 12.99 -13.59
CA PRO A 83 -12.52 12.70 -14.49
C PRO A 83 -12.15 11.98 -15.78
N GLU A 84 -10.88 12.00 -16.20
CA GLU A 84 -10.42 11.34 -17.43
C GLU A 84 -10.68 9.84 -17.38
N TYR A 85 -10.53 9.21 -16.21
CA TYR A 85 -10.78 7.78 -16.04
C TYR A 85 -12.24 7.35 -16.26
N LYS A 86 -13.19 8.29 -16.41
CA LYS A 86 -14.59 7.98 -16.71
C LYS A 86 -14.76 7.31 -18.07
N SER A 87 -13.91 7.58 -19.06
CA SER A 87 -13.97 6.93 -20.38
C SER A 87 -13.64 5.43 -20.33
N ASP A 88 -12.85 5.04 -19.35
CA ASP A 88 -12.27 3.70 -19.25
C ASP A 88 -13.03 2.77 -18.31
N ILE A 89 -14.16 3.23 -17.77
CA ILE A 89 -15.05 2.40 -16.96
C ILE A 89 -15.65 1.29 -17.84
N ARG A 90 -15.60 0.06 -17.33
CA ARG A 90 -16.24 -1.12 -17.92
C ARG A 90 -17.25 -1.72 -16.95
N PHE A 91 -18.15 -2.53 -17.47
CA PHE A 91 -19.13 -3.27 -16.67
C PHE A 91 -18.81 -4.77 -16.71
N GLU A 92 -18.60 -5.36 -15.53
CA GLU A 92 -18.44 -6.80 -15.37
C GLU A 92 -19.45 -7.31 -14.34
N ASN A 93 -20.23 -8.33 -14.69
CA ASN A 93 -21.24 -8.92 -13.80
C ASN A 93 -22.15 -7.87 -13.13
N GLY A 94 -22.51 -6.81 -13.86
CA GLY A 94 -23.34 -5.70 -13.38
C GLY A 94 -22.63 -4.68 -12.48
N LYS A 95 -21.31 -4.83 -12.24
CA LYS A 95 -20.50 -3.89 -11.46
C LYS A 95 -19.62 -3.03 -12.36
N LYS A 96 -19.47 -1.75 -11.99
CA LYS A 96 -18.49 -0.86 -12.62
C LYS A 96 -17.09 -1.24 -12.16
N VAL A 97 -16.17 -1.35 -13.12
CA VAL A 97 -14.78 -1.71 -12.92
C VAL A 97 -13.91 -0.73 -13.70
N LEU A 98 -12.79 -0.34 -13.10
CA LEU A 98 -11.70 0.37 -13.75
C LEU A 98 -10.43 -0.49 -13.62
N TYR A 99 -9.74 -0.69 -14.74
CA TYR A 99 -8.45 -1.38 -14.78
C TYR A 99 -7.35 -0.35 -15.03
N VAL A 100 -6.35 -0.31 -14.15
CA VAL A 100 -5.17 0.55 -14.33
C VAL A 100 -3.91 -0.28 -14.25
N GLN A 101 -2.96 0.01 -15.13
CA GLN A 101 -1.63 -0.57 -15.07
C GLN A 101 -0.82 0.16 -13.98
N ILE A 102 -0.15 -0.60 -13.12
CA ILE A 102 0.85 -0.04 -12.21
C ILE A 102 2.15 0.08 -13.01
N LEU A 103 2.74 1.28 -13.01
CA LEU A 103 3.99 1.61 -13.70
C LEU A 103 5.17 1.56 -12.75
#